data_AF-A6TM04-F1
#
_entry.id   AF-A6TM04-F1
#
_cell.length_a   1.000
_cell.length_b   1.000
_cell.length_c   1.000
_cell.angle_alpha   90.00
_cell.angle_beta   90.00
_cell.angle_gamma   90.00
#
_symmetry.space_group_name_H-M   'P 1'
#
loop_
_entity.id
_entity.type
_entity.pdbx_description
1 polymer ?
#
loop_
_entity_poly.entity_id
_entity_poly.type
_entity_poly.pdbx_seq_one_letter_code
_entity_poly.pdbx_strand_id
1 'polypeptide(L)'
;MNIEQMTMEKLLEAWTTISYRLFSGQQDEKAQLIQQRRNLINRLQAKGVTDIQIDGMGNDHYVLEYRYHGNKVKNKFFINQ
;
A
#
# COMPACT_ATOMS: atom_id res chain seq x y z
N MET A 1 -6.47 13.29 -2.93
CA MET A 1 -5.15 12.91 -2.38
C MET A 1 -4.07 13.32 -3.36
N ASN A 2 -3.10 14.15 -2.94
CA ASN A 2 -1.98 14.55 -3.80
C ASN A 2 -0.85 13.51 -3.70
N ILE A 3 -0.96 12.43 -4.48
CA ILE A 3 -0.05 11.27 -4.45
C ILE A 3 1.39 11.64 -4.81
N GLU A 4 1.58 12.67 -5.63
CA GLU A 4 2.89 13.04 -6.15
C GLU A 4 3.84 13.56 -5.06
N GLN A 5 3.29 14.22 -4.04
CA GLN A 5 4.04 14.84 -2.94
C GLN A 5 4.21 13.90 -1.73
N MET A 6 3.65 12.69 -1.77
CA MET A 6 3.72 11.76 -0.64
C MET A 6 5.12 11.16 -0.46
N THR A 7 5.52 11.00 0.81
CA THR A 7 6.70 10.22 1.19
C THR A 7 6.48 8.74 0.88
N MET A 8 7.57 7.95 0.84
CA MET A 8 7.46 6.51 0.59
C MET A 8 6.56 5.84 1.63
N GLU A 9 6.71 6.16 2.91
CA GLU A 9 5.90 5.54 3.98
C GLU A 9 4.42 5.85 3.80
N LYS A 10 4.05 7.10 3.49
CA LYS A 10 2.65 7.47 3.24
C LYS A 10 2.07 6.75 2.02
N LEU A 11 2.88 6.51 0.98
CA LEU A 11 2.44 5.75 -0.19
C LEU A 11 2.19 4.27 0.16
N LEU A 12 3.08 3.66 0.95
CA LEU A 12 2.97 2.28 1.41
C LEU A 12 1.76 2.11 2.35
N GLU A 13 1.57 3.04 3.28
CA GLU A 13 0.41 3.10 4.17
C GLU A 13 -0.89 3.22 3.37
N ALA A 14 -1.00 4.19 2.45
CA ALA A 14 -2.18 4.36 1.61
C ALA A 14 -2.47 3.13 0.74
N TRP A 15 -1.44 2.51 0.17
CA TRP A 15 -1.60 1.28 -0.62
C TRP A 15 -2.13 0.13 0.23
N THR A 16 -1.66 0.00 1.47
CA THR A 16 -2.10 -1.02 2.42
C THR A 16 -3.55 -0.81 2.81
N THR A 17 -3.91 0.41 3.19
CA THR A 17 -5.29 0.79 3.56
C THR A 17 -6.27 0.52 2.42
N ILE A 18 -5.94 0.92 1.17
CA ILE A 18 -6.81 0.65 0.02
C ILE A 18 -6.90 -0.85 -0.29
N SER A 19 -5.78 -1.58 -0.20
CA SER A 19 -5.77 -3.02 -0.44
C SER A 19 -6.65 -3.75 0.58
N TYR A 20 -6.62 -3.32 1.85
CA TYR A 20 -7.51 -3.85 2.88
C TYR A 20 -8.97 -3.53 2.60
N ARG A 21 -9.32 -2.28 2.27
CA ARG A 21 -10.71 -1.88 1.93
C ARG A 21 -11.27 -2.67 0.74
N LEU A 22 -10.43 -2.97 -0.25
CA LEU A 22 -10.79 -3.83 -1.38
C LEU A 22 -11.03 -5.29 -0.96
N PHE A 23 -10.25 -5.80 0.00
CA PHE A 23 -10.40 -7.16 0.52
C PHE A 23 -11.60 -7.31 1.47
N SER A 24 -11.87 -6.31 2.31
CA SER A 24 -12.97 -6.31 3.27
C SER A 24 -14.35 -6.14 2.63
N GLY A 25 -14.44 -6.07 1.30
CA GLY A 25 -15.70 -6.13 0.56
C GLY A 25 -16.50 -4.83 0.52
N GLN A 26 -15.90 -3.66 0.73
CA GLN A 26 -16.59 -2.39 0.48
C GLN A 26 -16.93 -2.25 -1.01
N GLN A 27 -18.20 -2.48 -1.37
CA GLN A 27 -18.64 -2.51 -2.77
C GLN A 27 -18.86 -1.12 -3.37
N ASP A 28 -19.30 -0.15 -2.57
CA ASP A 28 -19.78 1.15 -3.07
C ASP A 28 -18.70 2.05 -3.70
N GLU A 29 -17.42 1.68 -3.60
CA GLU A 29 -16.30 2.45 -4.16
C GLU A 29 -15.28 1.56 -4.90
N LYS A 30 -15.62 0.30 -5.19
CA LYS A 30 -14.64 -0.70 -5.65
C LYS A 30 -13.83 -0.24 -6.87
N ALA A 31 -14.49 0.33 -7.87
CA ALA A 31 -13.83 0.82 -9.09
C ALA A 31 -12.85 1.97 -8.79
N GLN A 32 -13.25 2.91 -7.93
CA GLN A 32 -12.42 4.04 -7.53
C GLN A 32 -11.22 3.57 -6.70
N LEU A 33 -11.43 2.65 -5.77
CA LEU A 33 -10.37 2.04 -4.95
C LEU A 33 -9.36 1.27 -5.83
N ILE A 34 -9.82 0.52 -6.84
CA ILE A 34 -8.92 -0.14 -7.81
C ILE A 34 -8.07 0.89 -8.54
N GLN A 35 -8.67 2.00 -9.01
CA GLN A 35 -7.92 3.03 -9.72
C GLN A 35 -6.91 3.74 -8.82
N GLN A 36 -7.30 4.06 -7.58
CA GLN A 36 -6.39 4.64 -6.59
C GLN A 36 -5.23 3.69 -6.28
N ARG A 37 -5.50 2.39 -6.10
CA ARG A 37 -4.46 1.38 -5.88
C ARG A 37 -3.47 1.32 -7.04
N ARG A 38 -3.94 1.37 -8.29
CA ARG A 38 -3.07 1.41 -9.49
C ARG A 38 -2.19 2.67 -9.50
N ASN A 39 -2.76 3.84 -9.20
CA ASN A 39 -2.00 5.09 -9.15
C ASN A 39 -0.90 5.04 -8.08
N LEU A 40 -1.18 4.42 -6.93
CA LEU A 40 -0.20 4.21 -5.87
C LEU A 40 0.92 3.25 -6.30
N ILE A 41 0.58 2.15 -6.95
CA ILE A 41 1.57 1.20 -7.50
C ILE A 41 2.51 1.92 -8.48
N ASN A 42 1.97 2.69 -9.42
CA ASN A 42 2.78 3.43 -10.39
C ASN A 42 3.74 4.40 -9.67
N ARG A 43 3.29 5.09 -8.62
CA ARG A 43 4.15 6.00 -7.86
C ARG A 43 5.21 5.28 -7.05
N LEU A 44 4.87 4.16 -6.43
CA LEU A 44 5.81 3.30 -5.70
C LEU A 44 6.89 2.75 -6.64
N GLN A 45 6.51 2.27 -7.82
CA GLN A 45 7.43 1.80 -8.87
C GLN A 45 8.37 2.91 -9.35
N ALA A 46 7.84 4.12 -9.60
CA ALA A 46 8.67 5.27 -9.97
C ALA A 46 9.70 5.65 -8.88
N LYS A 47 9.45 5.26 -7.63
CA LYS A 47 10.40 5.42 -6.51
C LYS A 47 11.25 4.17 -6.25
N GLY A 48 11.17 3.13 -7.08
CA GLY A 48 11.99 1.92 -6.97
C GLY A 48 11.41 0.78 -6.14
N VAL A 49 10.12 0.85 -5.77
CA VAL A 49 9.43 -0.23 -5.06
C VAL A 49 8.69 -1.15 -6.02
N THR A 50 8.95 -2.46 -5.94
CA THR A 50 8.29 -3.52 -6.72
C THR A 50 7.86 -4.68 -5.83
N ASP A 51 7.09 -5.62 -6.38
CA ASP A 51 6.67 -6.86 -5.70
C ASP A 51 6.06 -6.66 -4.31
N ILE A 52 5.27 -5.59 -4.16
CA ILE A 52 4.64 -5.23 -2.89
C ILE A 52 3.47 -6.18 -2.56
N GLN A 53 3.50 -6.73 -1.34
CA GLN A 53 2.48 -7.61 -0.80
C GLN A 53 2.30 -7.41 0.71
N ILE A 54 1.12 -7.78 1.20
CA ILE A 54 0.87 -7.92 2.64
C ILE A 54 1.31 -9.33 3.03
N ASP A 55 2.38 -9.43 3.81
CA ASP A 55 2.95 -10.69 4.29
C ASP A 55 2.27 -11.18 5.58
N GLY A 56 1.73 -10.25 6.38
CA GLY A 56 1.04 -10.58 7.61
C GLY A 56 0.17 -9.45 8.13
N MET A 57 -0.74 -9.79 9.05
CA MET A 57 -1.62 -8.86 9.73
C MET A 57 -1.62 -9.18 11.23
N GLY A 58 -1.34 -8.17 12.04
CA GLY A 58 -1.56 -8.18 13.49
C GLY A 58 -2.83 -7.42 13.86
N ASN A 59 -3.13 -7.36 15.15
CA ASN A 59 -4.32 -6.66 15.66
C ASN A 59 -4.30 -5.15 15.39
N ASP A 60 -3.11 -4.56 15.29
CA ASP A 60 -2.87 -3.12 15.20
C ASP A 60 -1.87 -2.74 14.08
N HIS A 61 -1.42 -3.70 13.28
CA HIS A 61 -0.42 -3.46 12.25
C HIS A 61 -0.55 -4.40 11.06
N TYR A 62 -0.04 -3.93 9.92
CA TYR A 62 0.25 -4.75 8.75
C TYR A 62 1.75 -4.96 8.61
N VAL A 63 2.13 -6.14 8.13
CA VAL A 63 3.50 -6.43 7.70
C VAL A 63 3.51 -6.41 6.18
N LEU A 64 4.24 -5.44 5.62
CA LEU A 64 4.47 -5.37 4.19
C LEU A 64 5.80 -6.01 3.84
N GLU A 65 5.80 -6.75 2.74
CA GLU A 65 6.99 -7.21 2.07
C GLU A 65 7.03 -6.61 0.67
N TYR A 66 8.18 -6.07 0.27
CA TYR A 66 8.39 -5.49 -1.04
C TYR A 66 9.86 -5.52 -1.43
N ARG A 67 10.18 -5.27 -2.69
CA ARG A 67 11.54 -4.99 -3.14
C ARG A 67 11.77 -3.50 -3.26
N TYR A 68 12.89 -2.99 -2.76
CA TYR A 68 13.34 -1.62 -2.95
C TYR A 68 14.69 -1.62 -3.65
N HIS A 69 14.73 -1.11 -4.89
CA HIS A 69 15.90 -1.19 -5.76
C HIS A 69 16.49 -2.61 -5.84
N GLY A 70 15.63 -3.63 -5.93
CA GLY A 70 15.99 -5.05 -6.02
C GLY A 70 16.18 -5.77 -4.67
N ASN A 71 16.40 -5.04 -3.58
CA ASN A 71 16.60 -5.61 -2.25
C ASN A 71 15.27 -5.91 -1.57
N LYS A 72 15.16 -7.09 -0.97
CA LYS A 72 13.98 -7.49 -0.21
C LYS A 72 13.90 -6.66 1.08
N VAL A 73 12.76 -6.01 1.30
CA VAL A 73 12.45 -5.21 2.49
C VAL A 73 11.17 -5.75 3.12
N LYS A 74 11.18 -5.83 4.46
CA LYS A 74 10.03 -6.20 5.26
C LYS A 74 9.81 -5.11 6.30
N ASN A 75 8.63 -4.50 6.33
CA ASN A 75 8.36 -3.35 7.17
C ASN A 75 6.98 -3.43 7.83
N LYS A 76 6.89 -2.92 9.06
CA LYS A 76 5.65 -2.90 9.84
C LYS A 76 4.99 -1.53 9.75
N PHE A 77 3.71 -1.51 9.42
CA PHE A 77 2.89 -0.30 9.37
C PHE A 77 1.77 -0.42 10.40
N PHE A 78 1.81 0.43 11.41
CA PHE A 78 0.77 0.49 12.43
C PHE A 78 -0.47 1.18 11.86
N ILE A 79 -1.62 0.60 12.12
CA ILE A 79 -2.91 1.14 11.71
C ILE A 79 -3.30 2.16 12.78
N ASN A 80 -3.10 3.45 12.50
CA ASN A 80 -3.72 4.48 13.33
C ASN A 80 -5.23 4.42 13.04
N GLN A 81 -6.00 3.97 14.03
CA GLN A 81 -7.47 3.98 14.01
C GLN A 81 -8.00 5.41 14.05
#